data_AF-A0AAV9SAM5-F1
#
_entry.id   AF-A0AAV9SAM5-F1
#
_cell.length_a   1.000
_cell.length_b   1.000
_cell.length_c   1.000
_cell.angle_alpha   90.00
_cell.angle_beta   90.00
_cell.angle_gamma   90.00
#
_symmetry.space_group_name_H-M   'P 1'
#
loop_
_entity.id
_entity.type
_entity.pdbx_description
1 polymer ?
#
loop_
_entity_poly.entity_id
_entity_poly.type
_entity_poly.pdbx_seq_one_letter_code
_entity_poly.pdbx_strand_id
1 'polypeptide(L)'
;MEAPRGVEVSATKGTMKISSRKDLQLESTEGEILLDANSIRLENLPLGIYSASTGEAFRKQVVYEVCVCPSGKMYLSPAESVSTCQAMSSICLWS
;
A
#
# COMPACT_ATOMS: atom_id res chain seq x y z
N MET A 1 -19.69 -29.68 -12.87
CA MET A 1 -20.21 -28.47 -12.19
C MET A 1 -19.56 -27.28 -12.87
N GLU A 2 -20.34 -26.39 -13.49
CA GLU A 2 -19.81 -25.11 -14.00
C GLU A 2 -19.76 -24.10 -12.85
N ALA A 3 -18.59 -23.53 -12.60
CA ALA A 3 -18.46 -22.41 -11.67
C ALA A 3 -19.06 -21.14 -12.31
N PRO A 4 -19.66 -20.23 -11.51
CA PRO A 4 -20.17 -18.97 -12.04
C PRO A 4 -19.05 -18.20 -12.73
N ARG A 5 -19.35 -17.65 -13.92
CA ARG A 5 -18.39 -16.91 -14.76
C ARG A 5 -17.95 -15.56 -14.16
N GLY A 6 -18.66 -15.10 -13.13
CA GLY A 6 -18.37 -13.89 -12.39
C GLY A 6 -19.38 -13.68 -11.27
N VAL A 7 -19.04 -12.84 -10.30
CA VAL A 7 -19.92 -12.40 -9.22
C VAL A 7 -19.87 -10.89 -9.16
N GLU A 8 -21.00 -10.24 -9.39
CA GLU A 8 -21.16 -8.80 -9.14
C GLU A 8 -21.71 -8.61 -7.72
N VAL A 9 -21.03 -7.79 -6.93
CA VAL A 9 -21.47 -7.43 -5.59
C VAL A 9 -21.68 -5.92 -5.57
N SER A 10 -22.90 -5.47 -5.27
CA SER A 10 -23.23 -4.05 -5.21
C SER A 10 -24.10 -3.73 -3.99
N ALA A 11 -23.94 -2.53 -3.43
CA ALA A 11 -24.74 -2.03 -2.32
C ALA A 11 -25.25 -0.63 -2.65
N THR A 12 -26.43 -0.55 -3.27
CA THR A 12 -27.04 0.71 -3.74
C THR A 12 -27.28 1.72 -2.61
N LYS A 13 -27.45 1.23 -1.37
CA LYS A 13 -27.60 2.05 -0.17
C LYS A 13 -26.91 1.37 1.01
N GLY A 14 -26.15 2.13 1.79
CA GLY A 14 -25.41 1.62 2.96
C GLY A 14 -23.96 1.27 2.64
N THR A 15 -23.30 0.58 3.57
CA THR A 15 -21.86 0.24 3.47
C THR A 15 -21.68 -1.22 3.09
N MET A 16 -20.82 -1.48 2.11
CA MET A 16 -20.30 -2.82 1.87
C MET A 16 -19.04 -3.04 2.69
N LYS A 17 -18.96 -4.16 3.41
CA LYS A 17 -17.77 -4.54 4.19
C LYS A 17 -17.32 -5.94 3.77
N ILE A 18 -16.06 -6.03 3.34
CA ILE A 18 -15.38 -7.29 3.06
C ILE A 18 -14.29 -7.47 4.11
N SER A 19 -14.20 -8.67 4.71
CA SER A 19 -13.20 -8.99 5.73
C SER A 19 -12.74 -10.43 5.60
N SER A 20 -11.44 -10.68 5.78
CA SER A 20 -10.83 -12.01 5.77
C SER A 20 -10.00 -12.21 7.04
N ARG A 21 -9.82 -13.48 7.46
CA ARG A 21 -8.87 -13.84 8.53
C ARG A 21 -7.43 -13.99 8.01
N LYS A 22 -7.28 -14.13 6.71
CA LYS A 22 -6.01 -14.20 6.00
C LYS A 22 -5.95 -13.03 5.02
N ASP A 23 -4.97 -13.07 4.13
CA ASP A 23 -4.83 -12.10 3.07
C ASP A 23 -6.07 -12.06 2.16
N LEU A 24 -6.38 -10.87 1.69
CA LEU A 24 -7.41 -10.62 0.68
C LEU A 24 -6.67 -10.21 -0.60
N GLN A 25 -6.75 -11.05 -1.62
CA GLN A 25 -6.12 -10.80 -2.91
C GLN A 25 -7.15 -10.21 -3.88
N LEU A 26 -6.82 -9.07 -4.48
CA LEU A 26 -7.54 -8.46 -5.59
C LEU A 26 -6.63 -8.60 -6.82
N GLU A 27 -7.09 -9.33 -7.82
CA GLU A 27 -6.33 -9.64 -9.03
C GLU A 27 -7.22 -9.43 -10.25
N SER A 28 -6.68 -8.77 -11.28
CA SER A 28 -7.30 -8.68 -12.59
C SER A 28 -6.38 -9.36 -13.59
N THR A 29 -6.90 -10.37 -14.30
CA THR A 29 -6.12 -11.09 -15.33
C THR A 29 -5.91 -10.24 -16.57
N GLU A 30 -6.84 -9.34 -16.85
CA GLU A 30 -6.79 -8.36 -17.94
C GLU A 30 -7.39 -7.04 -17.45
N GLY A 31 -6.83 -5.90 -17.86
CA GLY A 31 -7.30 -4.58 -17.42
C GLY A 31 -6.68 -4.10 -16.10
N GLU A 32 -7.37 -3.17 -15.43
CA GLU A 32 -6.90 -2.53 -14.19
C GLU A 32 -7.89 -2.71 -13.04
N ILE A 33 -7.38 -2.62 -11.80
CA ILE A 33 -8.21 -2.56 -10.59
C ILE A 33 -8.38 -1.09 -10.22
N LEU A 34 -9.58 -0.55 -10.44
CA LEU A 34 -9.92 0.81 -10.07
C LEU A 34 -10.53 0.85 -8.66
N LEU A 35 -9.88 1.59 -7.76
CA LEU A 35 -10.43 1.96 -6.47
C LEU A 35 -10.92 3.42 -6.55
N ASP A 36 -12.20 3.61 -6.86
CA ASP A 36 -12.80 4.95 -6.93
C ASP A 36 -13.52 5.29 -5.63
N ALA A 37 -12.93 6.17 -4.82
CA ALA A 37 -13.48 6.62 -3.56
C ALA A 37 -12.93 7.99 -3.14
N ASN A 38 -13.74 8.75 -2.40
CA ASN A 38 -13.31 10.03 -1.82
C ASN A 38 -12.13 9.89 -0.83
N SER A 39 -11.98 8.71 -0.20
CA SER A 39 -10.90 8.43 0.75
C SER A 39 -10.53 6.95 0.67
N ILE A 40 -9.28 6.66 0.34
CA ILE A 40 -8.68 5.33 0.41
C ILE A 40 -7.67 5.34 1.56
N ARG A 41 -7.78 4.36 2.46
CA ARG A 41 -6.89 4.23 3.62
C ARG A 41 -6.12 2.92 3.52
N LEU A 42 -4.80 3.04 3.42
CA LEU A 42 -3.88 1.92 3.53
C LEU A 42 -3.23 1.99 4.91
N GLU A 43 -3.67 1.14 5.82
CA GLU A 43 -3.19 1.13 7.20
C GLU A 43 -1.95 0.24 7.33
N ASN A 44 -1.12 0.52 8.34
CA ASN A 44 0.06 -0.27 8.69
C ASN A 44 1.11 -0.39 7.57
N LEU A 45 1.24 0.64 6.73
CA LEU A 45 2.35 0.71 5.78
C LEU A 45 3.69 0.66 6.54
N PRO A 46 4.65 -0.18 6.11
CA PRO A 46 5.94 -0.29 6.79
C PRO A 46 6.73 1.02 6.68
N LEU A 47 7.52 1.32 7.69
CA LEU A 47 8.47 2.43 7.65
C LEU A 47 9.75 1.98 6.95
N GLY A 48 10.17 2.72 5.92
CA GLY A 48 11.46 2.52 5.26
C GLY A 48 12.62 2.82 6.21
N ILE A 49 13.69 2.01 6.12
CA ILE A 49 14.92 2.30 6.85
C ILE A 49 15.70 3.32 6.04
N TYR A 50 15.70 4.56 6.51
CA TYR A 50 16.63 5.57 6.03
C TYR A 50 17.95 5.39 6.78
N SER A 51 19.04 5.16 6.04
CA SER A 51 20.39 5.27 6.60
C SER A 51 20.71 6.76 6.79
N ALA A 52 20.07 7.39 7.79
CA ALA A 52 20.58 8.65 8.31
C ALA A 52 21.98 8.35 8.86
N SER A 53 22.97 9.11 8.39
CA SER A 53 24.28 9.16 9.03
C SER A 53 24.09 9.19 10.54
N THR A 54 24.70 8.21 11.21
CA THR A 54 24.75 7.99 12.66
C THR A 54 24.56 9.27 13.48
N GLY A 55 23.38 9.47 14.07
CA GLY A 55 23.22 10.46 15.14
C GLY A 55 21.86 11.12 15.30
N GLU A 56 21.01 11.17 14.27
CA GLU A 56 19.70 11.79 14.43
C GLU A 56 18.68 10.76 14.92
N ALA A 57 18.40 10.82 16.23
CA ALA A 57 17.27 10.15 16.84
C ALA A 57 16.02 10.41 15.99
N PHE A 58 15.25 9.34 15.71
CA PHE A 58 13.94 9.38 15.07
C PHE A 58 13.08 10.50 15.67
N ARG A 59 13.22 11.72 15.14
CA ARG A 59 12.31 12.80 15.46
C ARG A 59 10.98 12.33 14.92
N LYS A 60 9.95 12.45 15.73
CA LYS A 60 8.57 12.10 15.37
C LYS A 60 8.16 12.98 14.18
N GLN A 61 8.50 12.55 12.97
CA GLN A 61 8.24 13.28 11.74
C GLN A 61 6.73 13.28 11.51
N VAL A 62 6.20 14.44 11.13
CA VAL A 62 4.75 14.66 10.99
C VAL A 62 4.30 14.39 9.55
N VAL A 63 5.24 14.37 8.60
CA VAL A 63 4.97 14.22 7.18
C VAL A 63 5.85 13.09 6.63
N TYR A 64 5.24 12.27 5.78
CA TYR A 64 5.86 11.11 5.16
C TYR A 64 5.60 11.14 3.66
N GLU A 65 6.55 10.62 2.90
CA GLU A 65 6.38 10.24 1.50
C GLU A 65 5.85 8.80 1.42
N VAL A 66 4.95 8.53 0.47
CA VAL A 66 4.54 7.17 0.13
C VAL A 66 5.39 6.70 -1.04
N CYS A 67 6.25 5.72 -0.79
CA CYS A 67 7.16 5.15 -1.78
C CYS A 67 6.59 3.85 -2.33
N VAL A 68 6.66 3.66 -3.65
CA VAL A 68 6.17 2.46 -4.34
C VAL A 68 7.37 1.75 -4.98
N CYS A 69 7.60 0.49 -4.61
CA CYS A 69 8.63 -0.35 -5.21
C CYS A 69 8.19 -0.83 -6.61
N PRO A 70 9.12 -1.21 -7.50
CA PRO A 70 8.77 -1.85 -8.78
C PRO A 70 7.90 -3.12 -8.64
N SER A 71 7.96 -3.79 -7.48
CA SER A 71 7.10 -4.93 -7.13
C SER A 71 5.67 -4.54 -6.72
N GLY A 72 5.35 -3.25 -6.64
CA GLY A 72 4.06 -2.74 -6.16
C GLY A 72 3.95 -2.62 -4.63
N LYS A 73 4.94 -3.11 -3.87
CA LYS A 73 4.99 -2.92 -2.40
C LYS A 73 5.10 -1.43 -2.08
N MET A 74 4.33 -0.98 -1.08
CA MET A 74 4.31 0.41 -0.63
C MET A 74 4.92 0.53 0.76
N TYR A 75 5.61 1.64 1.03
CA TYR A 75 6.15 1.96 2.35
C TYR A 75 6.17 3.48 2.59
N LEU A 76 6.33 3.86 3.85
CA LEU A 76 6.45 5.26 4.26
C LEU A 76 7.91 5.63 4.47
N SER A 77 8.34 6.73 3.88
CA SER A 77 9.66 7.31 4.11
C SER A 77 9.51 8.71 4.74
N PRO A 78 10.38 9.12 5.66
CA PRO A 78 10.41 10.49 6.17
C PRO A 78 10.43 11.55 5.06
N ALA A 79 9.51 12.52 5.10
CA ALA A 79 9.55 13.61 4.12
C ALA A 79 10.68 14.60 4.48
N GLU A 80 11.56 14.88 3.52
CA GLU A 80 12.62 15.88 3.63
C GLU A 80 12.59 16.88 2.45
N SER A 81 13.60 17.74 2.36
CA SER A 81 13.75 18.71 1.26
C SER A 81 13.94 18.06 -0.11
N VAL A 82 14.38 16.80 -0.15
CA VAL A 82 14.54 15.97 -1.34
C VAL A 82 13.88 14.63 -1.04
N SER A 83 13.36 13.96 -2.08
CA SER A 83 12.73 12.66 -1.91
C SER A 83 13.68 11.66 -1.26
N THR A 84 13.18 11.00 -0.22
CA THR A 84 13.93 9.98 0.52
C THR A 84 13.53 8.56 0.10
N CYS A 85 12.67 8.41 -0.92
CA CYS A 85 12.31 7.10 -1.46
C CYS A 85 13.54 6.40 -2.07
N GLN A 86 13.95 5.28 -1.45
CA GLN A 86 15.06 4.46 -1.92
C GLN A 86 14.54 3.18 -2.58
N ALA A 87 14.87 2.98 -3.86
CA ALA A 87 14.53 1.76 -4.60
C ALA A 87 15.21 0.50 -4.04
N MET A 88 16.33 0.67 -3.33
CA MET A 88 17.11 -0.41 -2.69
C MET A 88 16.75 -0.61 -1.21
N SER A 89 15.62 -0.07 -0.75
CA SER A 89 15.10 -0.36 0.58
C SER A 89 14.92 -1.87 0.77
N SER A 90 15.21 -2.41 1.95
CA SER A 90 15.01 -3.83 2.28
C SER A 90 13.58 -4.29 1.98
N ILE A 91 12.60 -3.38 2.08
CA ILE A 91 11.20 -3.60 1.76
C ILE A 91 11.00 -3.91 0.27
N CYS A 92 11.75 -3.24 -0.61
CA CYS A 92 11.67 -3.46 -2.06
C CYS A 92 12.42 -4.72 -2.51
N LEU A 93 13.35 -5.24 -1.69
CA LEU A 93 14.22 -6.36 -2.04
C LEU A 93 13.67 -7.74 -1.67
N TRP A 94 12.65 -7.80 -0.81
CA TRP A 94 12.01 -9.06 -0.46
C TRP A 94 10.89 -9.38 -1.45
N SER A 95 10.86 -10.62 -1.95
CA SER A 95 9.77 -11.17 -2.77
C SER A 95 8.77 -11.85 -1.88
#